data_AF-A0A8J3R0L3-F1
#
_entry.id   AF-A0A8J3R0L3-F1
#
_cell.length_a   1.000
_cell.length_b   1.000
_cell.length_c   1.000
_cell.angle_alpha   90.00
_cell.angle_beta   90.00
_cell.angle_gamma   90.00
#
_symmetry.space_group_name_H-M   'P 1'
#
loop_
_entity.id
_entity.type
_entity.pdbx_description
1 polymer ?
#
loop_
_entity_poly.entity_id
_entity_poly.type
_entity_poly.pdbx_seq_one_letter_code
_entity_poly.pdbx_strand_id
1 'polypeptide(L)'
;MAGDDSGARDGSGAATVPDGQVRRCGYGQCGRALDYDGRGRPPEYCPDRRWEPGGRSCRQMAAAARVAERAAGLDGPLDSFRATGSRVIAAAEPLAGQLTDLLTAIAEVRDGALTRIGEAESASTAADQRAAAAQVDTDRATRAAQQAETDRDVAQADARRAEQRAEAARRDAEEQVRRAWDRVAEADRSRGQAEAAGALATAGQAEEVRRREAADQRAAAALADRDGVRAELHAAHAVAADLRTQLASAGARADLAATEAAHLREQLTALRTELDALREQQRADADRARALADEFQAAAGQRDAAAAEASRLAADTDRLGRDLVAATDATTAAVRRAERAETLVDRLAAALPAAVAPATTASDTTASAPEPLGGGPA
;
A
#
# COMPACT_ATOMS: atom_id res chain seq x y z
N MET A 1 -62.74 75.71 6.96
CA MET A 1 -64.17 75.37 6.80
C MET A 1 -64.91 75.99 7.97
N ALA A 2 -65.97 76.76 7.65
CA ALA A 2 -66.83 77.56 8.54
C ALA A 2 -66.12 78.70 9.29
N GLY A 3 -66.52 79.97 9.21
CA GLY A 3 -67.81 80.55 8.86
C GLY A 3 -68.36 81.31 10.07
N ASP A 4 -69.01 82.45 9.81
CA ASP A 4 -69.77 83.33 10.72
C ASP A 4 -68.92 84.38 11.45
N ASP A 5 -68.88 85.66 11.05
CA ASP A 5 -69.90 86.57 10.49
C ASP A 5 -71.10 86.81 11.43
N SER A 6 -71.42 88.10 11.61
CA SER A 6 -72.61 88.69 12.25
C SER A 6 -72.38 89.45 13.56
N GLY A 7 -72.67 90.76 13.54
CA GLY A 7 -72.96 91.47 14.79
C GLY A 7 -72.97 93.00 14.82
N ALA A 8 -73.27 93.68 13.70
CA ALA A 8 -73.65 95.09 13.75
C ALA A 8 -75.02 95.29 14.47
N ARG A 9 -75.13 96.34 15.30
CA ARG A 9 -76.34 97.15 15.63
C ARG A 9 -75.93 98.20 16.67
N ASP A 10 -75.82 99.47 16.29
CA ASP A 10 -76.90 100.46 16.14
C ASP A 10 -77.61 100.85 17.44
N GLY A 11 -77.42 102.13 17.80
CA GLY A 11 -78.54 103.02 18.07
C GLY A 11 -79.03 103.15 19.51
N SER A 12 -78.67 104.26 20.16
CA SER A 12 -79.64 105.18 20.78
C SER A 12 -78.94 106.39 21.38
N GLY A 13 -78.62 107.36 20.53
CA GLY A 13 -78.46 108.75 20.96
C GLY A 13 -79.84 109.35 21.20
N ALA A 14 -80.30 109.31 22.45
CA ALA A 14 -81.45 110.09 22.89
C ALA A 14 -81.01 111.55 23.07
N ALA A 15 -81.22 112.36 22.04
CA ALA A 15 -81.15 113.81 22.13
C ALA A 15 -82.36 114.31 22.94
N THR A 16 -82.15 114.57 24.22
CA THR A 16 -83.11 115.25 25.09
C THR A 16 -83.22 116.71 24.66
N VAL A 17 -84.32 117.07 24.00
CA VAL A 17 -84.71 118.48 23.80
C VAL A 17 -85.07 119.05 25.18
N PRO A 18 -84.53 120.21 25.60
CA PRO A 18 -84.88 120.81 26.89
C PRO A 18 -86.34 121.28 26.85
N ASP A 19 -87.17 120.53 27.55
CA ASP A 19 -88.56 120.79 27.88
C ASP A 19 -88.71 122.16 28.57
N GLY A 20 -89.85 122.79 28.32
CA GLY A 20 -90.13 124.20 28.55
C GLY A 20 -89.73 124.68 29.93
N GLN A 21 -89.12 125.87 29.98
CA GLN A 21 -88.91 126.62 31.21
C GLN A 21 -90.22 126.63 32.01
N VAL A 22 -90.26 125.81 33.07
CA VAL A 22 -91.40 125.72 33.99
C VAL A 22 -91.65 127.12 34.55
N ARG A 23 -92.68 127.80 34.04
CA ARG A 23 -92.99 129.17 34.45
C ARG A 23 -93.55 129.14 35.86
N ARG A 24 -92.89 129.81 36.78
CA ARG A 24 -93.35 129.91 38.17
C ARG A 24 -94.31 131.08 38.34
N CYS A 25 -95.24 130.95 39.29
CA CYS A 25 -96.19 131.99 39.67
C CYS A 25 -95.45 133.31 39.97
N GLY A 26 -95.90 134.42 39.37
CA GLY A 26 -95.27 135.74 39.49
C GLY A 26 -95.35 136.37 40.89
N TYR A 27 -95.96 135.71 41.86
CA TYR A 27 -95.82 136.05 43.28
C TYR A 27 -94.69 135.20 43.88
N GLY A 28 -93.57 135.84 44.26
CA GLY A 28 -92.35 135.14 44.68
C GLY A 28 -92.55 134.12 45.81
N GLN A 29 -93.45 134.39 46.75
CA GLN A 29 -93.77 133.46 47.85
C GLN A 29 -94.66 132.29 47.42
N CYS A 30 -95.33 132.35 46.27
CA CYS A 30 -96.14 131.23 45.78
C CYS A 30 -95.28 130.10 45.20
N GLY A 31 -94.25 130.43 44.42
CA GLY A 31 -93.26 129.50 43.84
C GLY A 31 -93.78 128.37 42.92
N ARG A 32 -95.10 128.19 42.81
CA ARG A 32 -95.78 127.10 42.11
C ARG A 32 -95.56 127.18 40.61
N ALA A 33 -95.27 126.04 39.98
CA ALA A 33 -95.27 125.90 38.53
C ALA A 33 -96.67 126.18 37.97
N LEU A 34 -96.76 127.07 36.98
CA LEU A 34 -97.99 127.36 36.26
C LEU A 34 -98.10 126.39 35.10
N ASP A 35 -99.24 125.69 35.05
CA ASP A 35 -99.60 124.88 33.90
C ASP A 35 -100.12 125.82 32.80
N TYR A 36 -99.55 125.69 31.61
CA TYR A 36 -99.91 126.50 30.44
C TYR A 36 -100.12 125.55 29.28
N ASP A 37 -101.37 125.44 28.86
CA ASP A 37 -101.86 124.57 27.78
C ASP A 37 -101.44 125.02 26.37
N GLY A 38 -100.57 126.03 26.27
CA GLY A 38 -100.12 126.59 25.00
C GLY A 38 -101.14 127.52 24.32
N ARG A 39 -102.33 127.75 24.88
CA ARG A 39 -103.39 128.57 24.26
C ARG A 39 -103.58 129.90 24.99
N GLY A 40 -103.58 131.00 24.23
CA GLY A 40 -103.82 132.35 24.76
C GLY A 40 -102.62 132.94 25.52
N ARG A 41 -102.81 134.09 26.20
CA ARG A 41 -101.74 134.73 26.99
C ARG A 41 -101.44 133.84 28.22
N PRO A 42 -100.19 133.40 28.43
CA PRO A 42 -99.85 132.56 29.57
C PRO A 42 -100.30 133.20 30.88
N PRO A 43 -100.92 132.42 31.80
CA PRO A 43 -101.25 132.95 33.12
C PRO A 43 -99.95 133.37 33.81
N GLU A 44 -99.93 134.57 34.39
CA GLU A 44 -98.79 135.05 35.19
C GLU A 44 -98.91 134.64 36.67
N TYR A 45 -100.12 134.25 37.10
CA TYR A 45 -100.45 133.95 38.50
C TYR A 45 -101.36 132.73 38.58
N CYS A 46 -101.33 131.99 39.70
CA CYS A 46 -102.21 130.84 39.91
C CYS A 46 -103.69 131.30 39.92
N PRO A 47 -104.58 130.68 39.12
CA PRO A 47 -106.00 131.06 39.07
C PRO A 47 -106.74 130.69 40.36
N ASP A 48 -106.41 129.54 40.94
CA ASP A 48 -107.22 128.92 41.99
C ASP A 48 -106.77 129.28 43.41
N ARG A 49 -105.56 129.83 43.57
CA ARG A 49 -105.01 130.10 44.91
C ARG A 49 -105.55 131.42 45.46
N ARG A 50 -106.07 131.37 46.68
CA ARG A 50 -106.55 132.50 47.48
C ARG A 50 -105.78 132.52 48.81
N TRP A 51 -105.40 133.71 49.28
CA TRP A 51 -104.62 133.92 50.50
C TRP A 51 -105.51 134.51 51.60
N GLU A 52 -105.52 133.85 52.76
CA GLU A 52 -106.18 134.27 54.00
C GLU A 52 -105.27 135.23 54.80
N PRO A 53 -105.81 136.21 55.56
CA PRO A 53 -107.22 136.62 55.65
C PRO A 53 -107.59 137.61 54.53
N GLY A 54 -108.78 137.42 53.95
CA GLY A 54 -109.32 138.32 52.92
C GLY A 54 -109.30 137.80 51.48
N GLY A 55 -109.05 136.50 51.28
CA GLY A 55 -109.26 135.81 50.01
C GLY A 55 -108.51 136.40 48.81
N ARG A 56 -107.35 137.03 49.02
CA ARG A 56 -106.64 137.73 47.93
C ARG A 56 -106.03 136.72 46.96
N SER A 57 -106.18 136.94 45.66
CA SER A 57 -105.51 136.12 44.64
C SER A 57 -103.99 136.34 44.64
N CYS A 58 -103.22 135.39 44.11
CA CYS A 58 -101.77 135.57 43.91
C CYS A 58 -101.43 136.85 43.14
N ARG A 59 -102.30 137.28 42.20
CA ARG A 59 -102.15 138.55 41.48
C ARG A 59 -102.27 139.75 42.41
N GLN A 60 -103.26 139.75 43.31
CA GLN A 60 -103.45 140.82 44.29
C GLN A 60 -102.33 140.83 45.35
N MET A 61 -101.85 139.67 45.77
CA MET A 61 -100.72 139.56 46.69
C MET A 61 -99.41 140.04 46.05
N ALA A 62 -99.17 139.72 44.77
CA ALA A 62 -98.03 140.25 44.04
C ALA A 62 -98.14 141.77 43.83
N ALA A 63 -99.33 142.29 43.53
CA ALA A 63 -99.55 143.73 43.45
C ALA A 63 -99.31 144.41 44.80
N ALA A 64 -99.81 143.83 45.89
CA ALA A 64 -99.59 144.33 47.25
C ALA A 64 -98.12 144.26 47.66
N ALA A 65 -97.41 143.18 47.31
CA ALA A 65 -95.97 143.05 47.51
C ALA A 65 -95.20 144.13 46.75
N ARG A 66 -95.55 144.39 45.47
CA ARG A 66 -94.96 145.48 44.69
C ARG A 66 -95.30 146.87 45.22
N VAL A 67 -96.44 147.04 45.89
CA VAL A 67 -96.78 148.30 46.57
C VAL A 67 -96.00 148.42 47.88
N ALA A 68 -95.82 147.32 48.62
CA ALA A 68 -95.04 147.28 49.86
C ALA A 68 -93.53 147.48 49.59
N GLU A 69 -92.98 146.87 48.54
CA GLU A 69 -91.59 147.06 48.08
C GLU A 69 -91.34 148.53 47.69
N ARG A 70 -92.27 149.14 46.94
CA ARG A 70 -92.27 150.58 46.63
C ARG A 70 -92.38 151.46 47.87
N ALA A 71 -93.27 151.13 48.79
CA ALA A 71 -93.46 151.87 50.05
C ALA A 71 -92.24 151.75 50.99
N ALA A 72 -91.51 150.64 50.92
CA ALA A 72 -90.31 150.39 51.71
C ALA A 72 -89.03 150.99 51.09
N GLY A 73 -89.11 151.55 49.87
CA GLY A 73 -87.95 152.10 49.16
C GLY A 73 -86.90 151.06 48.76
N LEU A 74 -87.28 149.78 48.73
CA LEU A 74 -86.36 148.65 48.50
C LEU A 74 -86.13 148.32 47.02
N ASP A 75 -86.87 148.94 46.10
CA ASP A 75 -86.75 148.68 44.66
C ASP A 75 -85.33 148.98 44.15
N GLY A 76 -84.75 150.12 44.51
CA GLY A 76 -83.39 150.51 44.09
C GLY A 76 -82.29 149.54 44.57
N PRO A 77 -82.22 149.21 45.88
CA PRO A 77 -81.26 148.24 46.40
C PRO A 77 -81.44 146.82 45.84
N LEU A 78 -82.68 146.35 45.66
CA LEU A 78 -82.94 145.01 45.10
C LEU A 78 -82.59 144.94 43.62
N ASP A 79 -82.86 145.98 42.85
CA ASP A 79 -82.47 146.04 41.43
C ASP A 79 -80.95 146.15 41.28
N SER A 80 -80.27 146.90 42.16
CA SER A 80 -78.80 146.95 42.22
C SER A 80 -78.20 145.58 42.59
N PHE A 81 -78.78 144.86 43.56
CA PHE A 81 -78.35 143.52 43.93
C PHE A 81 -78.58 142.52 42.79
N ARG A 82 -79.74 142.54 42.12
CA ARG A 82 -80.04 141.69 40.95
C ARG A 82 -79.10 142.00 39.78
N ALA A 83 -78.82 143.28 39.51
CA ALA A 83 -77.88 143.70 38.46
C ALA A 83 -76.44 143.30 38.79
N THR A 84 -76.04 143.31 40.06
CA THR A 84 -74.72 142.84 40.51
C THR A 84 -74.61 141.32 40.46
N GLY A 85 -75.64 140.60 40.94
CA GLY A 85 -75.72 139.15 40.84
C GLY A 85 -75.72 138.65 39.38
N SER A 86 -76.43 139.34 38.48
CA SER A 86 -76.44 139.03 37.05
C SER A 86 -75.05 139.22 36.42
N ARG A 87 -74.29 140.24 36.83
CA ARG A 87 -72.90 140.45 36.37
C ARG A 87 -71.94 139.37 36.88
N VAL A 88 -72.12 138.91 38.12
CA VAL A 88 -71.31 137.81 38.68
C VAL A 88 -71.63 136.49 37.98
N ILE A 89 -72.90 136.19 37.73
CA ILE A 89 -73.31 134.99 36.98
C ILE A 89 -72.76 135.04 35.56
N ALA A 90 -72.89 136.18 34.86
CA ALA A 90 -72.33 136.36 33.53
C ALA A 90 -70.79 136.28 33.48
N ALA A 91 -70.09 136.64 34.57
CA ALA A 91 -68.64 136.48 34.69
C ALA A 91 -68.23 135.05 35.09
N ALA A 92 -69.08 134.31 35.80
CA ALA A 92 -68.84 132.94 36.23
C ALA A 92 -69.18 131.90 35.15
N GLU A 93 -70.09 132.20 34.24
CA GLU A 93 -70.48 131.31 33.13
C GLU A 93 -69.30 130.94 32.21
N PRO A 94 -68.41 131.86 31.78
CA PRO A 94 -67.18 131.52 31.06
C PRO A 94 -66.25 130.62 31.87
N LEU A 95 -66.14 130.84 33.18
CA LEU A 95 -65.30 130.03 34.07
C LEU A 95 -65.86 128.61 34.23
N ALA A 96 -67.19 128.47 34.32
CA ALA A 96 -67.86 127.17 34.35
C ALA A 96 -67.69 126.42 33.03
N GLY A 97 -67.75 127.13 31.89
CA GLY A 97 -67.41 126.59 30.57
C GLY A 97 -65.96 126.08 30.53
N GLN A 98 -64.99 126.93 30.91
CA GLN A 98 -63.57 126.56 30.95
C GLN A 98 -63.28 125.37 31.88
N LEU A 99 -63.96 125.29 33.03
CA LEU A 99 -63.83 124.15 33.94
C LEU A 99 -64.43 122.88 33.32
N THR A 100 -65.56 122.98 32.62
CA THR A 100 -66.18 121.86 31.91
C THR A 100 -65.27 121.36 30.78
N ASP A 101 -64.67 122.27 30.02
CA ASP A 101 -63.70 121.95 28.96
C ASP A 101 -62.45 121.28 29.55
N LEU A 102 -61.93 121.79 30.68
CA LEU A 102 -60.79 121.17 31.37
C LEU A 102 -61.13 119.76 31.89
N LEU A 103 -62.30 119.58 32.51
CA LEU A 103 -62.74 118.27 32.98
C LEU A 103 -62.92 117.29 31.82
N THR A 104 -63.42 117.77 30.68
CA THR A 104 -63.56 116.99 29.44
C THR A 104 -62.18 116.58 28.92
N ALA A 105 -61.23 117.51 28.82
CA ALA A 105 -59.86 117.22 28.41
C ALA A 105 -59.16 116.25 29.37
N ILE A 106 -59.36 116.38 30.68
CA ILE A 106 -58.82 115.43 31.68
C ILE A 106 -59.45 114.04 31.49
N ALA A 107 -60.75 113.96 31.25
CA ALA A 107 -61.44 112.69 30.98
C ALA A 107 -60.89 112.04 29.71
N GLU A 108 -60.74 112.79 28.61
CA GLU A 108 -60.14 112.30 27.37
C GLU A 108 -58.70 111.82 27.54
N VAL A 109 -57.87 112.57 28.29
CA VAL A 109 -56.49 112.16 28.60
C VAL A 109 -56.48 110.89 29.45
N ARG A 110 -57.34 110.80 30.47
CA ARG A 110 -57.47 109.61 31.33
C ARG A 110 -57.91 108.40 30.51
N ASP A 111 -58.96 108.56 29.72
CA ASP A 111 -59.57 107.46 28.95
C ASP A 111 -58.62 107.01 27.82
N GLY A 112 -57.90 107.94 27.18
CA GLY A 112 -56.83 107.63 26.24
C GLY A 112 -55.60 106.98 26.90
N ALA A 113 -55.24 107.37 28.12
CA ALA A 113 -54.19 106.70 28.89
C ALA A 113 -54.58 105.27 29.26
N LEU A 114 -55.81 105.05 29.75
CA LEU A 114 -56.33 103.72 30.06
C LEU A 114 -56.41 102.84 28.80
N THR A 115 -56.82 103.40 27.67
CA THR A 115 -56.84 102.69 26.39
C THR A 115 -55.44 102.23 25.98
N ARG A 116 -54.43 103.12 26.02
CA ARG A 116 -53.04 102.76 25.71
C ARG A 116 -52.44 101.74 26.68
N ILE A 117 -52.80 101.81 27.96
CA ILE A 117 -52.40 100.80 28.96
C ILE A 117 -53.01 99.45 28.61
N GLY A 118 -54.32 99.38 28.32
CA GLY A 118 -54.97 98.14 27.92
C GLY A 118 -54.41 97.55 26.62
N GLU A 119 -54.13 98.40 25.62
CA GLU A 119 -53.45 97.99 24.38
C GLU A 119 -52.05 97.44 24.68
N ALA A 120 -51.25 98.12 25.50
CA ALA A 120 -49.91 97.68 25.87
C ALA A 120 -49.92 96.36 26.66
N GLU A 121 -50.85 96.18 27.60
CA GLU A 121 -51.03 94.95 28.37
C GLU A 121 -51.45 93.78 27.46
N SER A 122 -52.37 94.03 26.52
CA SER A 122 -52.79 93.02 25.55
C SER A 122 -51.64 92.63 24.61
N ALA A 123 -50.84 93.60 24.17
CA ALA A 123 -49.68 93.37 23.33
C ALA A 123 -48.57 92.60 24.07
N SER A 124 -48.32 92.93 25.36
CA SER A 124 -47.39 92.19 26.22
C SER A 124 -47.85 90.75 26.41
N THR A 125 -49.12 90.54 26.76
CA THR A 125 -49.69 89.20 26.94
C THR A 125 -49.57 88.38 25.65
N ALA A 126 -49.86 88.97 24.49
CA ALA A 126 -49.70 88.30 23.21
C ALA A 126 -48.23 88.01 22.87
N ALA A 127 -47.29 88.87 23.26
CA ALA A 127 -45.86 88.63 23.11
C ALA A 127 -45.39 87.47 23.99
N ASP A 128 -45.82 87.42 25.25
CA ASP A 128 -45.49 86.36 26.20
C ASP A 128 -46.04 85.01 25.74
N GLN A 129 -47.28 84.98 25.23
CA GLN A 129 -47.88 83.77 24.66
C GLN A 129 -47.10 83.26 23.43
N ARG A 130 -46.66 84.17 22.55
CA ARG A 130 -45.83 83.79 21.39
C ARG A 130 -44.46 83.26 21.82
N ALA A 131 -43.83 83.89 22.81
CA ALA A 131 -42.55 83.45 23.35
C ALA A 131 -42.67 82.06 24.00
N ALA A 132 -43.72 81.83 24.79
CA ALA A 132 -43.99 80.54 25.41
C ALA A 132 -44.24 79.43 24.36
N ALA A 133 -45.02 79.73 23.31
CA ALA A 133 -45.25 78.80 22.21
C ALA A 133 -43.94 78.45 21.47
N ALA A 134 -43.11 79.45 21.16
CA ALA A 134 -41.82 79.24 20.52
C ALA A 134 -40.86 78.40 21.38
N GLN A 135 -40.88 78.57 22.71
CA GLN A 135 -40.11 77.74 23.63
C GLN A 135 -40.58 76.28 23.61
N VAL A 136 -41.89 76.04 23.67
CA VAL A 136 -42.45 74.68 23.60
C VAL A 136 -42.09 73.99 22.28
N ASP A 137 -42.14 74.71 21.17
CA ASP A 137 -41.78 74.18 19.86
C ASP A 137 -40.27 73.89 19.75
N THR A 138 -39.41 74.75 20.30
CA THR A 138 -37.96 74.53 20.38
C THR A 138 -37.61 73.30 21.23
N ASP A 139 -38.26 73.16 22.38
CA ASP A 139 -38.09 72.00 23.26
C ASP A 139 -38.57 70.71 22.59
N ARG A 140 -39.69 70.78 21.85
CA ARG A 140 -40.20 69.65 21.06
C ARG A 140 -39.22 69.26 19.96
N ALA A 141 -38.69 70.23 19.21
CA ALA A 141 -37.71 69.99 18.16
C ALA A 141 -36.41 69.39 18.72
N THR A 142 -35.94 69.89 19.87
CA THR A 142 -34.73 69.36 20.53
C THR A 142 -34.91 67.90 20.97
N ARG A 143 -36.05 67.56 21.60
CA ARG A 143 -36.35 66.17 21.97
C ARG A 143 -36.46 65.26 20.75
N ALA A 144 -37.09 65.73 19.66
CA ALA A 144 -37.20 64.96 18.43
C ALA A 144 -35.82 64.70 17.79
N ALA A 145 -34.92 65.68 17.80
CA ALA A 145 -33.55 65.52 17.31
C ALA A 145 -32.75 64.51 18.14
N GLN A 146 -32.81 64.60 19.47
CA GLN A 146 -32.14 63.65 20.37
C GLN A 146 -32.66 62.21 20.21
N GLN A 147 -33.98 62.05 20.02
CA GLN A 147 -34.57 60.75 19.74
C GLN A 147 -34.06 60.20 18.40
N ALA A 148 -34.03 61.02 17.35
CA ALA A 148 -33.54 60.61 16.04
C ALA A 148 -32.05 60.21 16.05
N GLU A 149 -31.22 60.90 16.85
CA GLU A 149 -29.82 60.53 17.05
C GLU A 149 -29.70 59.18 17.78
N THR A 150 -30.48 58.97 18.84
CA THR A 150 -30.52 57.70 19.57
C THR A 150 -30.96 56.55 18.67
N ASP A 151 -32.01 56.75 17.89
CA ASP A 151 -32.53 55.75 16.94
C ASP A 151 -31.51 55.41 15.86
N ARG A 152 -30.78 56.41 15.34
CA ARG A 152 -29.69 56.22 14.38
C ARG A 152 -28.56 55.39 15.00
N ASP A 153 -28.16 55.69 16.22
CA ASP A 153 -27.05 55.02 16.89
C ASP A 153 -27.40 53.56 17.20
N VAL A 154 -28.65 53.28 17.62
CA VAL A 154 -29.20 51.92 17.77
C VAL A 154 -29.19 51.19 16.44
N ALA A 155 -29.72 51.80 15.36
CA ALA A 155 -29.75 51.19 14.04
C ALA A 155 -28.34 50.85 13.52
N GLN A 156 -27.36 51.73 13.74
CA GLN A 156 -25.97 51.46 13.38
C GLN A 156 -25.35 50.33 14.22
N ALA A 157 -25.65 50.27 15.52
CA ALA A 157 -25.17 49.20 16.38
C ALA A 157 -25.75 47.84 15.95
N ASP A 158 -27.04 47.80 15.61
CA ASP A 158 -27.70 46.59 15.13
C ASP A 158 -27.19 46.16 13.76
N ALA A 159 -26.92 47.10 12.84
CA ALA A 159 -26.28 46.81 11.56
C ALA A 159 -24.89 46.17 11.75
N ARG A 160 -24.05 46.74 12.63
CA ARG A 160 -22.73 46.17 12.95
C ARG A 160 -22.84 44.76 13.56
N ARG A 161 -23.80 44.53 14.45
CA ARG A 161 -24.06 43.19 15.03
C ARG A 161 -24.54 42.20 13.97
N ALA A 162 -25.36 42.64 13.02
CA ALA A 162 -25.81 41.80 11.92
C ALA A 162 -24.64 41.41 11.00
N GLU A 163 -23.77 42.36 10.67
CA GLU A 163 -22.56 42.13 9.86
C GLU A 163 -21.60 41.15 10.54
N GLN A 164 -21.31 41.35 11.84
CA GLN A 164 -20.46 40.44 12.61
C GLN A 164 -21.02 39.01 12.65
N ARG A 165 -22.35 38.86 12.81
CA ARG A 165 -23.00 37.53 12.74
C ARG A 165 -22.89 36.90 11.35
N ALA A 166 -23.03 37.69 10.29
CA ALA A 166 -22.89 37.22 8.93
C ALA A 166 -21.44 36.80 8.60
N GLU A 167 -20.44 37.54 9.09
CA GLU A 167 -19.02 37.17 8.96
C GLU A 167 -18.65 35.93 9.78
N ALA A 168 -19.15 35.82 11.02
CA ALA A 168 -18.98 34.62 11.83
C ALA A 168 -19.58 33.40 11.13
N ALA A 169 -20.83 33.50 10.64
CA ALA A 169 -21.48 32.43 9.90
C ALA A 169 -20.72 32.04 8.62
N ARG A 170 -20.13 33.01 7.90
CA ARG A 170 -19.28 32.74 6.73
C ARG A 170 -18.01 31.99 7.11
N ARG A 171 -17.30 32.42 8.15
CA ARG A 171 -16.09 31.73 8.65
C ARG A 171 -16.39 30.30 9.11
N ASP A 172 -17.49 30.11 9.84
CA ASP A 172 -17.93 28.79 10.29
C ASP A 172 -18.27 27.87 9.10
N ALA A 173 -18.93 28.40 8.06
CA ALA A 173 -19.22 27.65 6.84
C ALA A 173 -17.94 27.26 6.09
N GLU A 174 -16.99 28.19 5.92
CA GLU A 174 -15.68 27.91 5.31
C GLU A 174 -14.86 26.88 6.10
N GLU A 175 -14.92 26.93 7.43
CA GLU A 175 -14.30 25.92 8.27
C GLU A 175 -14.95 24.55 8.13
N GLN A 176 -16.29 24.47 8.08
CA GLN A 176 -17.01 23.22 7.82
C GLN A 176 -16.67 22.63 6.46
N VAL A 177 -16.55 23.47 5.42
CA VAL A 177 -16.11 23.04 4.07
C VAL A 177 -14.68 22.51 4.11
N ARG A 178 -13.74 23.19 4.78
CA ARG A 178 -12.36 22.69 4.95
C ARG A 178 -12.33 21.35 5.68
N ARG A 179 -13.03 21.21 6.80
CA ARG A 179 -13.14 19.95 7.55
C ARG A 179 -13.79 18.83 6.72
N ALA A 180 -14.71 19.15 5.81
CA ALA A 180 -15.26 18.17 4.89
C ALA A 180 -14.23 17.70 3.85
N TRP A 181 -13.48 18.63 3.26
CA TRP A 181 -12.39 18.30 2.32
C TRP A 181 -11.28 17.49 2.98
N ASP A 182 -10.88 17.82 4.21
CA ASP A 182 -9.87 17.06 4.95
C ASP A 182 -10.31 15.61 5.19
N ARG A 183 -11.60 15.40 5.52
CA ARG A 183 -12.19 14.07 5.69
C ARG A 183 -12.22 13.28 4.37
N VAL A 184 -12.54 13.91 3.26
CA VAL A 184 -12.49 13.28 1.93
C VAL A 184 -11.05 12.90 1.57
N ALA A 185 -10.09 13.82 1.76
CA ALA A 185 -8.69 13.56 1.49
C ALA A 185 -8.11 12.42 2.35
N GLU A 186 -8.51 12.32 3.62
CA GLU A 186 -8.14 11.20 4.48
C GLU A 186 -8.78 9.88 4.02
N ALA A 187 -10.07 9.90 3.65
CA ALA A 187 -10.74 8.72 3.12
C ALA A 187 -10.10 8.21 1.82
N ASP A 188 -9.67 9.12 0.93
CA ASP A 188 -8.98 8.77 -0.31
C ASP A 188 -7.57 8.22 -0.04
N ARG A 189 -6.83 8.79 0.93
CA ARG A 189 -5.55 8.22 1.39
C ARG A 189 -5.73 6.81 1.95
N SER A 190 -6.71 6.62 2.83
CA SER A 190 -7.02 5.32 3.42
C SER A 190 -7.42 4.29 2.35
N ARG A 191 -8.23 4.71 1.36
CA ARG A 191 -8.60 3.87 0.21
C ARG A 191 -7.38 3.48 -0.60
N GLY A 192 -6.52 4.44 -0.96
CA GLY A 192 -5.29 4.17 -1.70
C GLY A 192 -4.34 3.22 -0.96
N GLN A 193 -4.23 3.36 0.37
CA GLN A 193 -3.45 2.43 1.20
C GLN A 193 -4.06 1.03 1.20
N ALA A 194 -5.39 0.91 1.31
CA ALA A 194 -6.09 -0.37 1.28
C ALA A 194 -5.96 -1.06 -0.09
N GLU A 195 -6.09 -0.30 -1.19
CA GLU A 195 -5.88 -0.79 -2.56
C GLU A 195 -4.44 -1.26 -2.77
N ALA A 196 -3.44 -0.51 -2.30
CA ALA A 196 -2.04 -0.90 -2.37
C ALA A 196 -1.75 -2.15 -1.54
N ALA A 197 -2.29 -2.25 -0.32
CA ALA A 197 -2.17 -3.44 0.51
C ALA A 197 -2.84 -4.66 -0.14
N GLY A 198 -4.01 -4.48 -0.76
CA GLY A 198 -4.68 -5.50 -1.54
C GLY A 198 -3.86 -5.99 -2.73
N ALA A 199 -3.27 -5.06 -3.50
CA ALA A 199 -2.39 -5.39 -4.63
C ALA A 199 -1.14 -6.18 -4.17
N LEU A 200 -0.52 -5.78 -3.06
CA LEU A 200 0.60 -6.51 -2.46
C LEU A 200 0.20 -7.91 -2.01
N ALA A 201 -0.98 -8.07 -1.40
CA ALA A 201 -1.50 -9.37 -0.99
C ALA A 201 -1.74 -10.29 -2.20
N THR A 202 -2.35 -9.77 -3.28
CA THR A 202 -2.55 -10.54 -4.52
C THR A 202 -1.22 -10.92 -5.17
N ALA A 203 -0.25 -10.01 -5.21
CA ALA A 203 1.09 -10.29 -5.74
C ALA A 203 1.81 -11.36 -4.91
N GLY A 204 1.71 -11.29 -3.58
CA GLY A 204 2.24 -12.30 -2.66
C GLY A 204 1.60 -13.67 -2.85
N GLN A 205 0.27 -13.73 -3.01
CA GLN A 205 -0.43 -14.98 -3.30
C GLN A 205 -0.01 -15.59 -4.63
N ALA A 206 0.15 -14.77 -5.68
CA ALA A 206 0.61 -15.25 -6.99
C ALA A 206 2.04 -15.80 -6.91
N GLU A 207 2.92 -15.18 -6.12
CA GLU A 207 4.28 -15.68 -5.88
C GLU A 207 4.29 -17.00 -5.11
N GLU A 208 3.44 -17.15 -4.08
CA GLU A 208 3.31 -18.42 -3.36
C GLU A 208 2.74 -19.54 -4.24
N VAL A 209 1.82 -19.24 -5.14
CA VAL A 209 1.34 -20.20 -6.17
C VAL A 209 2.49 -20.63 -7.07
N ARG A 210 3.27 -19.67 -7.62
CA ARG A 210 4.45 -19.98 -8.45
C ARG A 210 5.47 -20.83 -7.70
N ARG A 211 5.72 -20.55 -6.41
CA ARG A 211 6.63 -21.34 -5.57
C ARG A 211 6.15 -22.76 -5.37
N ARG A 212 4.84 -22.96 -5.17
CA ARG A 212 4.22 -24.29 -5.06
C ARG A 212 4.32 -25.05 -6.37
N GLU A 213 3.95 -24.44 -7.49
CA GLU A 213 4.06 -25.05 -8.82
C GLU A 213 5.51 -25.44 -9.14
N ALA A 214 6.49 -24.59 -8.82
CA ALA A 214 7.91 -24.91 -8.99
C ALA A 214 8.39 -26.02 -8.04
N ALA A 215 7.84 -26.10 -6.82
CA ALA A 215 8.12 -27.22 -5.90
C ALA A 215 7.52 -28.52 -6.43
N ASP A 216 6.29 -28.50 -6.93
CA ASP A 216 5.59 -29.65 -7.49
C ASP A 216 6.30 -30.16 -8.75
N GLN A 217 6.75 -29.26 -9.63
CA GLN A 217 7.55 -29.61 -10.81
C GLN A 217 8.88 -30.28 -10.42
N ARG A 218 9.58 -29.75 -9.41
CA ARG A 218 10.81 -30.38 -8.89
C ARG A 218 10.55 -31.74 -8.26
N ALA A 219 9.45 -31.89 -7.52
CA ALA A 219 9.05 -33.17 -6.96
C ALA A 219 8.72 -34.19 -8.05
N ALA A 220 7.99 -33.79 -9.10
CA ALA A 220 7.70 -34.63 -10.25
C ALA A 220 8.97 -35.04 -11.01
N ALA A 221 9.90 -34.11 -11.24
CA ALA A 221 11.20 -34.41 -11.84
C ALA A 221 12.02 -35.39 -11.00
N ALA A 222 12.09 -35.19 -9.68
CA ALA A 222 12.80 -36.10 -8.78
C ALA A 222 12.17 -37.51 -8.74
N LEU A 223 10.85 -37.62 -8.85
CA LEU A 223 10.16 -38.91 -8.97
C LEU A 223 10.51 -39.61 -10.29
N ALA A 224 10.53 -38.87 -11.41
CA ALA A 224 10.93 -39.40 -12.71
C ALA A 224 12.40 -39.88 -12.70
N ASP A 225 13.31 -39.09 -12.12
CA ASP A 225 14.72 -39.47 -11.95
C ASP A 225 14.87 -40.73 -11.11
N ARG A 226 14.16 -40.82 -9.97
CA ARG A 226 14.15 -42.01 -9.12
C ARG A 226 13.69 -43.25 -9.89
N ASP A 227 12.63 -43.11 -10.67
CA ASP A 227 12.08 -44.23 -11.44
C ASP A 227 13.02 -44.63 -12.60
N GLY A 228 13.71 -43.66 -13.21
CA GLY A 228 14.81 -43.89 -14.15
C GLY A 228 15.96 -44.69 -13.53
N VAL A 229 16.48 -44.25 -12.38
CA VAL A 229 17.54 -44.97 -11.63
C VAL A 229 17.10 -46.38 -11.23
N ARG A 230 15.84 -46.58 -10.86
CA ARG A 230 15.30 -47.92 -10.57
C ARG A 230 15.29 -48.80 -11.82
N ALA A 231 14.88 -48.27 -12.97
CA ALA A 231 14.92 -49.01 -14.23
C ALA A 231 16.36 -49.38 -14.62
N GLU A 232 17.31 -48.46 -14.47
CA GLU A 232 18.75 -48.72 -14.68
C GLU A 232 19.28 -49.80 -13.73
N LEU A 233 18.91 -49.74 -12.44
CA LEU A 233 19.30 -50.76 -11.46
C LEU A 233 18.73 -52.14 -11.82
N HIS A 234 17.46 -52.20 -12.24
CA HIS A 234 16.85 -53.45 -12.72
C HIS A 234 17.55 -53.99 -13.96
N ALA A 235 17.88 -53.12 -14.92
CA ALA A 235 18.65 -53.50 -16.11
C ALA A 235 20.05 -54.01 -15.74
N ALA A 236 20.76 -53.33 -14.84
CA ALA A 236 22.07 -53.75 -14.33
C ALA A 236 22.00 -55.11 -13.61
N HIS A 237 20.95 -55.34 -12.80
CA HIS A 237 20.72 -56.65 -12.17
C HIS A 237 20.46 -57.75 -13.20
N ALA A 238 19.68 -57.47 -14.25
CA ALA A 238 19.44 -58.41 -15.34
C ALA A 238 20.74 -58.75 -16.09
N VAL A 239 21.55 -57.74 -16.42
CA VAL A 239 22.89 -57.92 -17.04
C VAL A 239 23.81 -58.73 -16.12
N ALA A 240 23.83 -58.44 -14.82
CA ALA A 240 24.63 -59.19 -13.85
C ALA A 240 24.17 -60.66 -13.73
N ALA A 241 22.87 -60.92 -13.79
CA ALA A 241 22.33 -62.28 -13.78
C ALA A 241 22.69 -63.05 -15.07
N ASP A 242 22.62 -62.39 -16.22
CA ASP A 242 23.07 -62.96 -17.49
C ASP A 242 24.57 -63.27 -17.48
N LEU A 243 25.41 -62.33 -17.04
CA LEU A 243 26.85 -62.54 -16.89
C LEU A 243 27.19 -63.70 -15.94
N ARG A 244 26.45 -63.87 -14.83
CA ARG A 244 26.60 -65.04 -13.94
C ARG A 244 26.27 -66.34 -14.66
N THR A 245 25.20 -66.35 -15.47
CA THR A 245 24.82 -67.51 -16.29
C THR A 245 25.90 -67.82 -17.33
N GLN A 246 26.43 -66.80 -18.00
CA GLN A 246 27.54 -66.93 -18.95
C GLN A 246 28.79 -67.48 -18.26
N LEU A 247 29.16 -66.97 -17.09
CA LEU A 247 30.29 -67.46 -16.28
C LEU A 247 30.09 -68.92 -15.86
N ALA A 248 28.90 -69.29 -15.40
CA ALA A 248 28.58 -70.68 -15.05
C ALA A 248 28.68 -71.59 -16.28
N SER A 249 28.19 -71.16 -17.44
CA SER A 249 28.31 -71.91 -18.69
C SER A 249 29.76 -72.02 -19.19
N ALA A 250 30.57 -70.96 -19.01
CA ALA A 250 31.99 -70.97 -19.34
C ALA A 250 32.76 -71.88 -18.38
N GLY A 251 32.43 -71.87 -17.09
CA GLY A 251 32.93 -72.80 -16.09
C GLY A 251 32.61 -74.25 -16.46
N ALA A 252 31.35 -74.57 -16.76
CA ALA A 252 30.94 -75.91 -17.19
C ALA A 252 31.66 -76.35 -18.49
N ARG A 253 31.86 -75.45 -19.45
CA ARG A 253 32.67 -75.72 -20.66
C ARG A 253 34.14 -75.95 -20.32
N ALA A 254 34.71 -75.19 -19.39
CA ALA A 254 36.09 -75.38 -18.95
C ALA A 254 36.27 -76.70 -18.20
N ASP A 255 35.30 -77.08 -17.36
CA ASP A 255 35.28 -78.37 -16.66
C ASP A 255 35.17 -79.52 -17.67
N LEU A 256 34.28 -79.42 -18.67
CA LEU A 256 34.17 -80.39 -19.75
C LEU A 256 35.47 -80.48 -20.57
N ALA A 257 36.08 -79.35 -20.92
CA ALA A 257 37.36 -79.33 -21.61
C ALA A 257 38.48 -79.93 -20.73
N ALA A 258 38.43 -79.75 -19.41
CA ALA A 258 39.38 -80.33 -18.48
C ALA A 258 39.21 -81.85 -18.37
N THR A 259 37.97 -82.36 -18.35
CA THR A 259 37.70 -83.81 -18.37
C THR A 259 38.08 -84.44 -19.70
N GLU A 260 37.79 -83.79 -20.84
CA GLU A 260 38.27 -84.20 -22.16
C GLU A 260 39.79 -84.20 -22.22
N ALA A 261 40.46 -83.16 -21.71
CA ALA A 261 41.92 -83.11 -21.65
C ALA A 261 42.50 -84.20 -20.73
N ALA A 262 41.83 -84.53 -19.62
CA ALA A 262 42.23 -85.64 -18.75
C ALA A 262 42.07 -86.99 -19.48
N HIS A 263 40.96 -87.19 -20.19
CA HIS A 263 40.71 -88.38 -21.00
C HIS A 263 41.73 -88.51 -22.14
N LEU A 264 42.03 -87.43 -22.85
CA LEU A 264 43.07 -87.40 -23.88
C LEU A 264 44.47 -87.67 -23.30
N ARG A 265 44.78 -87.17 -22.10
CA ARG A 265 46.03 -87.52 -21.41
C ARG A 265 46.09 -89.00 -21.05
N GLU A 266 44.99 -89.58 -20.59
CA GLU A 266 44.87 -91.00 -20.30
C GLU A 266 45.04 -91.84 -21.58
N GLN A 267 44.36 -91.48 -22.67
CA GLN A 267 44.54 -92.08 -24.00
C GLN A 267 45.99 -91.97 -24.49
N LEU A 268 46.64 -90.81 -24.34
CA LEU A 268 48.05 -90.64 -24.70
C LEU A 268 48.98 -91.48 -23.82
N THR A 269 48.64 -91.68 -22.56
CA THR A 269 49.42 -92.53 -21.64
C THR A 269 49.25 -94.00 -22.03
N ALA A 270 48.03 -94.44 -22.33
CA ALA A 270 47.72 -95.78 -22.84
C ALA A 270 48.44 -96.05 -24.17
N LEU A 271 48.36 -95.12 -25.13
CA LEU A 271 49.09 -95.20 -26.40
C LEU A 271 50.61 -95.24 -26.19
N ARG A 272 51.16 -94.46 -25.24
CA ARG A 272 52.59 -94.54 -24.90
C ARG A 272 52.97 -95.90 -24.32
N THR A 273 52.17 -96.45 -23.42
CA THR A 273 52.41 -97.80 -22.88
C THR A 273 52.30 -98.87 -23.96
N GLU A 274 51.39 -98.74 -24.91
CA GLU A 274 51.31 -99.63 -26.09
C GLU A 274 52.54 -99.48 -26.99
N LEU A 275 53.00 -98.26 -27.23
CA LEU A 275 54.22 -97.99 -28.01
C LEU A 275 55.47 -98.55 -27.33
N ASP A 276 55.57 -98.42 -26.02
CA ASP A 276 56.68 -98.97 -25.24
C ASP A 276 56.61 -100.51 -25.19
N ALA A 277 55.42 -101.10 -25.08
CA ALA A 277 55.23 -102.55 -25.21
C ALA A 277 55.61 -103.05 -26.61
N LEU A 278 55.24 -102.34 -27.67
CA LEU A 278 55.63 -102.65 -29.04
C LEU A 278 57.14 -102.49 -29.25
N ARG A 279 57.79 -101.49 -28.64
CA ARG A 279 59.25 -101.34 -28.67
C ARG A 279 59.95 -102.46 -27.93
N GLU A 280 59.44 -102.87 -26.77
CA GLU A 280 59.97 -103.99 -26.00
C GLU A 280 59.80 -105.30 -26.76
N GLN A 281 58.66 -105.49 -27.43
CA GLN A 281 58.41 -106.62 -28.32
C GLN A 281 59.35 -106.61 -29.53
N GLN A 282 59.58 -105.45 -30.16
CA GLN A 282 60.57 -105.32 -31.23
C GLN A 282 62.00 -105.57 -30.76
N ARG A 283 62.36 -105.16 -29.54
CA ARG A 283 63.67 -105.48 -28.94
C ARG A 283 63.80 -106.98 -28.71
N ALA A 284 62.78 -107.63 -28.13
CA ALA A 284 62.76 -109.07 -27.92
C ALA A 284 62.84 -109.84 -29.24
N ASP A 285 62.16 -109.37 -30.30
CA ASP A 285 62.23 -109.97 -31.63
C ASP A 285 63.60 -109.71 -32.31
N ALA A 286 64.20 -108.54 -32.11
CA ALA A 286 65.56 -108.24 -32.57
C ALA A 286 66.62 -109.08 -31.84
N ASP A 287 66.45 -109.31 -30.54
CA ASP A 287 67.35 -110.16 -29.75
C ASP A 287 67.15 -111.65 -30.10
N ARG A 288 65.92 -112.10 -30.39
CA ARG A 288 65.69 -113.43 -31.00
C ARG A 288 66.36 -113.54 -32.36
N ALA A 289 66.27 -112.51 -33.21
CA ALA A 289 66.91 -112.52 -34.51
C ALA A 289 68.44 -112.55 -34.40
N ARG A 290 69.02 -111.86 -33.41
CA ARG A 290 70.45 -111.94 -33.09
C ARG A 290 70.84 -113.32 -32.57
N ALA A 291 70.09 -113.90 -31.64
CA ALA A 291 70.35 -115.24 -31.13
C ALA A 291 70.31 -116.28 -32.26
N LEU A 292 69.34 -116.18 -33.17
CA LEU A 292 69.28 -117.03 -34.37
C LEU A 292 70.47 -116.77 -35.32
N ALA A 293 70.93 -115.53 -35.48
CA ALA A 293 72.10 -115.20 -36.28
C ALA A 293 73.40 -115.75 -35.67
N ASP A 294 73.54 -115.68 -34.34
CA ASP A 294 74.66 -116.23 -33.58
C ASP A 294 74.66 -117.77 -33.66
N GLU A 295 73.49 -118.41 -33.60
CA GLU A 295 73.33 -119.85 -33.85
C GLU A 295 73.72 -120.24 -35.27
N PHE A 296 73.32 -119.44 -36.28
CA PHE A 296 73.74 -119.64 -37.67
C PHE A 296 75.26 -119.47 -37.86
N GLN A 297 75.88 -118.49 -37.19
CA GLN A 297 77.33 -118.31 -37.20
C GLN A 297 78.07 -119.45 -36.49
N ALA A 298 77.54 -119.93 -35.36
CA ALA A 298 78.10 -121.08 -34.65
C ALA A 298 77.99 -122.36 -35.50
N ALA A 299 76.87 -122.58 -36.17
CA ALA A 299 76.68 -123.70 -37.10
C ALA A 299 77.60 -123.59 -38.34
N ALA A 300 77.82 -122.38 -38.87
CA ALA A 300 78.78 -122.14 -39.94
C ALA A 300 80.22 -122.43 -39.49
N GLY A 301 80.60 -122.00 -38.28
CA GLY A 301 81.90 -122.31 -37.67
C GLY A 301 82.12 -123.81 -37.45
N GLN A 302 81.08 -124.54 -37.03
CA GLN A 302 81.12 -126.00 -36.91
C GLN A 302 81.28 -126.69 -38.26
N ARG A 303 80.64 -126.17 -39.31
CA ARG A 303 80.75 -126.71 -40.67
C ARG A 303 82.15 -126.48 -41.26
N ASP A 304 82.74 -125.33 -41.02
CA ASP A 304 84.09 -125.00 -41.48
C ASP A 304 85.17 -125.79 -40.71
N ALA A 305 84.96 -126.03 -39.41
CA ALA A 305 85.80 -126.93 -38.61
C ALA A 305 85.74 -128.39 -39.13
N ALA A 306 84.54 -128.89 -39.44
CA ALA A 306 84.35 -130.22 -40.02
C ALA A 306 84.98 -130.34 -41.43
N ALA A 307 84.91 -129.29 -42.25
CA ALA A 307 85.57 -129.26 -43.56
C ALA A 307 87.10 -129.25 -43.44
N ALA A 308 87.65 -128.51 -42.47
CA ALA A 308 89.09 -128.51 -42.20
C ALA A 308 89.60 -129.87 -41.71
N GLU A 309 88.79 -130.58 -40.90
CA GLU A 309 89.13 -131.92 -40.40
C GLU A 309 89.03 -132.99 -41.50
N ALA A 310 88.04 -132.88 -42.39
CA ALA A 310 87.95 -133.72 -43.59
C ALA A 310 89.15 -133.54 -44.54
N SER A 311 89.62 -132.30 -44.74
CA SER A 311 90.84 -132.03 -45.53
C SER A 311 92.11 -132.58 -44.89
N ARG A 312 92.22 -132.56 -43.55
CA ARG A 312 93.37 -133.18 -42.84
C ARG A 312 93.37 -134.69 -42.99
N LEU A 313 92.21 -135.33 -42.81
CA LEU A 313 92.07 -136.78 -43.00
C LEU A 313 92.34 -137.21 -44.44
N ALA A 314 91.92 -136.42 -45.44
CA ALA A 314 92.25 -136.67 -46.84
C ALA A 314 93.77 -136.59 -47.10
N ALA A 315 94.45 -135.59 -46.54
CA ALA A 315 95.89 -135.43 -46.68
C ALA A 315 96.69 -136.57 -45.99
N ASP A 316 96.21 -137.06 -44.84
CA ASP A 316 96.81 -138.20 -44.15
C ASP A 316 96.59 -139.52 -44.91
N THR A 317 95.45 -139.68 -45.58
CA THR A 317 95.17 -140.86 -46.41
C THR A 317 96.06 -140.88 -47.67
N ASP A 318 96.27 -139.72 -48.31
CA ASP A 318 97.20 -139.56 -49.43
C ASP A 318 98.67 -139.75 -49.03
N ARG A 319 99.01 -139.39 -47.79
CA ARG A 319 100.36 -139.61 -47.24
C ARG A 319 100.59 -141.10 -46.98
N LEU A 320 99.64 -141.77 -46.32
CA LEU A 320 99.70 -143.22 -46.06
C LEU A 320 99.68 -144.04 -47.37
N GLY A 321 98.94 -143.59 -48.39
CA GLY A 321 98.96 -144.19 -49.71
C GLY A 321 100.33 -144.11 -50.38
N ARG A 322 101.02 -142.97 -50.26
CA ARG A 322 102.39 -142.78 -50.77
C ARG A 322 103.42 -143.62 -49.99
N ASP A 323 103.28 -143.70 -48.66
CA ASP A 323 104.17 -144.48 -47.81
C ASP A 323 104.02 -145.99 -48.07
N LEU A 324 102.80 -146.47 -48.40
CA LEU A 324 102.56 -147.86 -48.76
C LEU A 324 103.20 -148.22 -50.12
N VAL A 325 103.08 -147.35 -51.12
CA VAL A 325 103.73 -147.54 -52.44
C VAL A 325 105.26 -147.55 -52.27
N ALA A 326 105.81 -146.62 -51.49
CA ALA A 326 107.24 -146.58 -51.19
C ALA A 326 107.73 -147.84 -50.45
N ALA A 327 106.94 -148.37 -49.51
CA ALA A 327 107.26 -149.63 -48.81
C ALA A 327 107.20 -150.86 -49.74
N THR A 328 106.29 -150.84 -50.72
CA THR A 328 106.14 -151.92 -51.72
C THR A 328 107.30 -151.89 -52.73
N ASP A 329 107.74 -150.71 -53.13
CA ASP A 329 108.92 -150.55 -53.99
C ASP A 329 110.21 -150.93 -53.25
N ALA A 330 110.31 -150.61 -51.95
CA ALA A 330 111.44 -150.97 -51.11
C ALA A 330 111.57 -152.49 -50.91
N THR A 331 110.44 -153.20 -50.72
CA THR A 331 110.41 -154.66 -50.60
C THR A 331 110.69 -155.35 -51.94
N THR A 332 110.17 -154.84 -53.05
CA THR A 332 110.48 -155.34 -54.39
C THR A 332 111.97 -155.14 -54.75
N ALA A 333 112.58 -154.03 -54.31
CA ALA A 333 114.01 -153.78 -54.46
C ALA A 333 114.88 -154.62 -53.51
N ALA A 334 114.34 -155.04 -52.36
CA ALA A 334 115.00 -155.96 -51.43
C ALA A 334 114.97 -157.41 -51.95
N VAL A 335 113.86 -157.86 -52.53
CA VAL A 335 113.75 -159.18 -53.19
C VAL A 335 114.72 -159.29 -54.38
N ARG A 336 114.80 -158.25 -55.22
CA ARG A 336 115.78 -158.19 -56.33
C ARG A 336 117.24 -158.07 -55.87
N ARG A 337 117.49 -157.72 -54.61
CA ARG A 337 118.82 -157.76 -53.97
C ARG A 337 119.11 -159.15 -53.41
N ALA A 338 118.11 -159.82 -52.83
CA ALA A 338 118.23 -161.20 -52.37
C ALA A 338 118.50 -162.18 -53.53
N GLU A 339 117.80 -162.05 -54.66
CA GLU A 339 118.02 -162.90 -55.85
C GLU A 339 119.42 -162.71 -56.47
N ARG A 340 119.93 -161.47 -56.48
CA ARG A 340 121.29 -161.17 -56.94
C ARG A 340 122.37 -161.68 -55.98
N ALA A 341 122.08 -161.71 -54.68
CA ALA A 341 122.98 -162.27 -53.67
C ALA A 341 122.99 -163.81 -53.75
N GLU A 342 121.85 -164.47 -53.94
CA GLU A 342 121.78 -165.94 -54.11
C GLU A 342 122.52 -166.40 -55.36
N THR A 343 122.41 -165.68 -56.48
CA THR A 343 123.15 -166.01 -57.72
C THR A 343 124.68 -165.87 -57.55
N LEU A 344 125.13 -165.01 -56.62
CA LEU A 344 126.54 -164.84 -56.27
C LEU A 344 127.03 -165.91 -55.29
N VAL A 345 126.18 -166.33 -54.35
CA VAL A 345 126.48 -167.37 -53.36
C VAL A 345 126.56 -168.75 -54.01
N ASP A 346 125.66 -169.08 -54.95
CA ASP A 346 125.72 -170.34 -55.71
C ASP A 346 126.97 -170.44 -56.59
N ARG A 347 127.46 -169.31 -57.11
CA ARG A 347 128.73 -169.26 -57.86
C ARG A 347 129.96 -169.43 -56.98
N LEU A 348 129.91 -169.00 -55.72
CA LEU A 348 131.04 -169.10 -54.80
C LEU A 348 131.08 -170.46 -54.07
N ALA A 349 129.96 -171.19 -53.99
CA ALA A 349 129.90 -172.53 -53.39
C ALA A 349 130.56 -173.66 -54.22
N ALA A 350 130.90 -173.42 -55.50
CA ALA A 350 131.50 -174.43 -56.39
C ALA A 350 133.04 -174.52 -56.37
N ALA A 351 133.75 -173.65 -55.64
CA ALA A 351 135.22 -173.53 -55.74
C ALA A 351 135.97 -173.49 -54.41
N LEU A 352 135.98 -174.65 -53.72
CA LEU A 352 136.98 -175.03 -52.71
C LEU A 352 136.83 -174.37 -51.30
N PRO A 353 137.40 -175.00 -50.25
CA PRO A 353 136.66 -175.31 -49.04
C PRO A 353 137.28 -174.73 -47.75
N ALA A 354 136.61 -175.05 -46.64
CA ALA A 354 137.09 -175.16 -45.26
C ALA A 354 136.76 -174.03 -44.27
N ALA A 355 136.23 -174.49 -43.14
CA ALA A 355 136.55 -174.09 -41.76
C ALA A 355 135.67 -173.05 -41.04
N VAL A 356 135.04 -173.55 -39.96
CA VAL A 356 135.01 -173.00 -38.59
C VAL A 356 133.86 -172.04 -38.18
N ALA A 357 133.29 -172.41 -37.02
CA ALA A 357 132.25 -171.81 -36.14
C ALA A 357 132.64 -170.42 -35.54
N PRO A 358 132.03 -169.85 -34.46
CA PRO A 358 130.66 -169.85 -33.89
C PRO A 358 130.16 -168.42 -33.44
N ALA A 359 128.99 -168.36 -32.78
CA ALA A 359 128.66 -167.58 -31.54
C ALA A 359 128.28 -166.06 -31.55
N THR A 360 127.14 -165.78 -30.87
CA THR A 360 126.87 -164.69 -29.87
C THR A 360 126.91 -163.22 -30.33
N THR A 361 126.18 -162.21 -29.83
CA THR A 361 125.29 -161.93 -28.67
C THR A 361 124.72 -160.51 -28.93
N ALA A 362 123.42 -160.27 -28.70
CA ALA A 362 122.87 -159.50 -27.57
C ALA A 362 122.79 -157.97 -27.73
N SER A 363 121.72 -157.46 -27.09
CA SER A 363 121.58 -156.16 -26.43
C SER A 363 120.75 -155.07 -27.12
N ASP A 364 119.49 -154.98 -26.68
CA ASP A 364 119.05 -154.07 -25.60
C ASP A 364 119.04 -152.54 -25.86
N THR A 365 118.06 -151.89 -25.19
CA THR A 365 118.05 -150.50 -24.69
C THR A 365 118.09 -149.36 -25.75
N THR A 366 117.36 -148.24 -25.71
CA THR A 366 116.36 -147.65 -24.80
C THR A 366 115.89 -146.31 -25.39
N ALA A 367 114.69 -145.89 -24.98
CA ALA A 367 114.32 -144.59 -24.41
C ALA A 367 114.28 -143.25 -25.20
N SER A 368 113.28 -142.46 -24.73
CA SER A 368 113.24 -141.01 -24.47
C SER A 368 112.44 -140.07 -25.39
N ALA A 369 111.18 -139.78 -24.95
CA ALA A 369 110.63 -138.50 -24.42
C ALA A 369 110.79 -137.17 -25.21
N PRO A 370 110.13 -136.01 -24.87
CA PRO A 370 109.19 -135.66 -23.76
C PRO A 370 107.94 -134.77 -24.12
N GLU A 371 107.01 -134.56 -23.14
CA GLU A 371 106.17 -133.37 -22.70
C GLU A 371 105.50 -132.32 -23.67
N PRO A 372 104.61 -131.36 -23.23
CA PRO A 372 103.74 -131.23 -22.02
C PRO A 372 102.27 -130.64 -22.21
N LEU A 373 101.48 -130.66 -21.10
CA LEU A 373 100.53 -129.68 -20.49
C LEU A 373 99.15 -129.20 -21.07
N GLY A 374 98.12 -129.37 -20.21
CA GLY A 374 97.03 -128.41 -19.85
C GLY A 374 95.64 -128.68 -20.46
N GLY A 375 94.48 -128.72 -19.78
CA GLY A 375 93.98 -128.52 -18.42
C GLY A 375 92.42 -128.59 -18.49
N GLY A 376 91.72 -129.12 -17.47
CA GLY A 376 90.24 -129.29 -17.45
C GLY A 376 89.44 -128.00 -17.21
N PRO A 377 88.33 -127.97 -16.42
CA PRO A 377 87.33 -129.01 -16.09
C PRO A 377 85.87 -128.47 -16.13
N ALA A 378 84.89 -129.28 -15.67
CA ALA A 378 83.55 -128.98 -15.09
C ALA A 378 82.57 -128.01 -15.79
#